data_AF-A0A9D6ZFZ4-F1
#
_entry.id   AF-A0A9D6ZFZ4-F1
#
_cell.length_a   1.000
_cell.length_b   1.000
_cell.length_c   1.000
_cell.angle_alpha   90.00
_cell.angle_beta   90.00
_cell.angle_gamma   90.00
#
_symmetry.space_group_name_H-M   'P 1'
#
loop_
_entity.id
_entity.type
_entity.pdbx_description
1 polymer ?
#
loop_
_entity_poly.entity_id
_entity_poly.type
_entity_poly.pdbx_seq_one_letter_code
_entity_poly.pdbx_strand_id
1 'polypeptide(L)'
;MNRTILLGAALVLVLGCKKSREGGSGGESARSLDAVAAQAALVAQAMGLPDVESSWSPGAIREDVAIEALGIKVDHPENVTLAVEGRTARFTAEGFYPVTITVEKLTLENAALKVEVDGVPQLGKGTTWDGNTQIIQTDCELVRCTIAKPEGWYVSEVADAGTMICKSIETAPPPMAPGLDSITSSNSTGGQCPEGTMERGEAFLGAAKSPDVSAALEACWSGAVAANPAWRGRTPTADVRMSNWSGSWERKVELRDLEGDSAALLECLTAATAPLDAKMPAEALPEGCTLMSVAYVHFGEKVACP
;
A
#
# COMPACT_ATOMS: atom_id res chain seq x y z
N MET A 1 47.14 60.55 -8.59
CA MET A 1 45.90 60.64 -7.81
C MET A 1 44.76 61.05 -8.75
N ASN A 2 43.74 60.19 -8.81
CA ASN A 2 42.43 60.27 -9.49
C ASN A 2 42.33 60.82 -10.94
N ARG A 3 42.10 59.88 -11.88
CA ARG A 3 41.52 60.11 -13.20
C ARG A 3 40.21 59.32 -13.34
N THR A 4 39.08 60.02 -13.32
CA THR A 4 38.16 60.22 -14.46
C THR A 4 37.68 59.04 -15.34
N ILE A 5 36.36 58.75 -15.20
CA ILE A 5 35.27 58.46 -16.20
C ILE A 5 35.35 57.20 -17.10
N LEU A 6 34.27 56.39 -17.16
CA LEU A 6 33.39 56.20 -18.34
C LEU A 6 32.21 55.22 -18.13
N LEU A 7 31.06 55.64 -18.67
CA LEU A 7 29.84 54.85 -18.93
C LEU A 7 30.11 53.64 -19.83
N GLY A 8 29.22 52.63 -19.76
CA GLY A 8 29.07 51.63 -20.80
C GLY A 8 27.77 50.82 -20.66
N ALA A 9 26.67 51.36 -21.19
CA ALA A 9 25.50 50.58 -21.57
C ALA A 9 25.72 49.93 -22.96
N ALA A 10 24.85 48.98 -23.30
CA ALA A 10 24.73 48.18 -24.54
C ALA A 10 25.49 46.83 -24.48
N LEU A 11 24.89 45.70 -24.84
CA LEU A 11 24.19 45.48 -26.10
C LEU A 11 23.10 44.37 -25.97
N VAL A 12 21.93 44.68 -26.51
CA VAL A 12 20.88 43.74 -26.90
C VAL A 12 21.28 43.08 -28.23
N LEU A 13 21.06 41.78 -28.36
CA LEU A 13 20.84 41.14 -29.67
C LEU A 13 19.56 40.30 -29.61
N VAL A 14 18.50 40.91 -30.13
CA VAL A 14 17.30 40.25 -30.68
C VAL A 14 17.63 39.82 -32.10
N LEU A 15 17.24 38.61 -32.51
CA LEU A 15 16.84 38.17 -33.86
C LEU A 15 16.50 36.66 -33.76
N GLY A 16 15.34 36.12 -34.14
CA GLY A 16 14.18 36.72 -34.78
C GLY A 16 12.93 35.83 -34.66
N CYS A 17 11.78 36.49 -34.75
CA CYS A 17 10.46 35.89 -34.87
C CYS A 17 10.19 35.47 -36.33
N LYS A 18 9.56 34.30 -36.54
CA LYS A 18 8.60 34.11 -37.65
C LYS A 18 7.44 33.18 -37.25
N LYS A 19 6.24 33.79 -37.25
CA LYS A 19 4.82 33.31 -37.24
C LYS A 19 4.58 32.03 -38.08
N SER A 20 3.64 31.12 -37.80
CA SER A 20 2.18 31.32 -37.57
C SER A 20 1.47 30.13 -36.90
N ARG A 21 0.32 30.46 -36.29
CA ARG A 21 -0.75 29.70 -35.60
C ARG A 21 -1.20 28.35 -36.20
N GLU A 22 -1.55 27.39 -35.33
CA GLU A 22 -2.90 26.90 -34.96
C GLU A 22 -2.71 25.73 -33.97
N GLY A 23 -3.16 25.81 -32.71
CA GLY A 23 -4.49 25.38 -32.25
C GLY A 23 -4.38 25.00 -30.77
N GLY A 24 -5.39 25.36 -29.96
CA GLY A 24 -5.32 25.40 -28.50
C GLY A 24 -5.16 24.04 -27.82
N SER A 25 -4.24 23.99 -26.86
CA SER A 25 -4.18 22.98 -25.81
C SER A 25 -4.66 23.63 -24.51
N GLY A 26 -5.90 23.32 -24.12
CA GLY A 26 -6.37 23.47 -22.76
C GLY A 26 -6.12 22.16 -22.03
N GLY A 27 -5.04 22.12 -21.25
CA GLY A 27 -4.69 21.03 -20.35
C GLY A 27 -3.73 21.60 -19.32
N GLU A 28 -4.26 21.87 -18.12
CA GLU A 28 -3.51 22.30 -16.94
C GLU A 28 -2.20 21.52 -16.82
N SER A 29 -1.09 22.23 -17.03
CA SER A 29 0.25 21.65 -16.92
C SER A 29 0.49 21.24 -15.48
N ALA A 30 0.61 19.93 -15.26
CA ALA A 30 1.37 19.37 -14.17
C ALA A 30 2.69 20.16 -14.06
N ARG A 31 2.89 20.88 -12.95
CA ARG A 31 4.16 21.52 -12.66
C ARG A 31 5.21 20.42 -12.63
N SER A 32 6.09 20.39 -13.64
CA SER A 32 7.11 19.37 -13.75
C SER A 32 8.02 19.43 -12.51
N LEU A 33 8.22 18.27 -11.89
CA LEU A 33 9.10 18.07 -10.73
C LEU A 33 10.56 18.52 -11.03
N ASP A 34 10.92 18.66 -12.30
CA ASP A 34 12.20 19.20 -12.78
C ASP A 34 12.42 20.67 -12.43
N ALA A 35 11.35 21.46 -12.28
CA ALA A 35 11.47 22.90 -12.02
C ALA A 35 12.03 23.21 -10.61
N VAL A 36 11.83 22.30 -9.64
CA VAL A 36 12.34 22.47 -8.27
C VAL A 36 13.81 22.03 -8.18
N ALA A 37 14.20 20.97 -8.88
CA ALA A 37 15.59 20.50 -8.96
C ALA A 37 16.51 21.51 -9.68
N ALA A 38 16.00 22.16 -10.74
CA ALA A 38 16.77 23.14 -11.52
C ALA A 38 17.12 24.42 -10.73
N GLN A 39 16.26 24.84 -9.79
CA GLN A 39 16.48 26.08 -9.03
C GLN A 39 17.54 25.91 -7.93
N ALA A 40 17.73 24.68 -7.41
CA ALA A 40 18.81 24.35 -6.48
C ALA A 40 20.19 24.27 -7.19
N ALA A 41 20.22 23.75 -8.41
CA ALA A 41 21.45 23.62 -9.20
C ALA A 41 22.05 24.97 -9.64
N LEU A 42 21.20 25.98 -9.89
CA LEU A 42 21.62 27.32 -10.33
C LEU A 42 22.31 28.15 -9.21
N VAL A 43 22.02 27.87 -7.95
CA VAL A 43 22.70 28.50 -6.80
C VAL A 43 24.11 27.93 -6.62
N ALA A 44 24.31 26.65 -6.94
CA ALA A 44 25.61 25.98 -6.80
C ALA A 44 26.63 26.40 -7.88
N GLN A 45 26.20 26.69 -9.12
CA GLN A 45 27.12 27.02 -10.22
C GLN A 45 27.64 28.48 -10.21
N ALA A 46 27.03 29.38 -9.45
CA ALA A 46 27.43 30.80 -9.40
C ALA A 46 28.62 31.08 -8.46
N MET A 47 28.97 30.15 -7.58
CA MET A 47 30.06 30.32 -6.60
C MET A 47 31.19 29.35 -6.90
N GLY A 48 32.02 29.64 -7.90
CA GLY A 48 33.26 28.89 -8.11
C GLY A 48 34.11 28.94 -6.83
N LEU A 49 34.28 27.80 -6.16
CA LEU A 49 35.03 27.68 -4.91
C LEU A 49 35.90 26.40 -4.90
N PRO A 50 37.06 26.45 -4.20
CA PRO A 50 38.19 25.54 -4.35
C PRO A 50 37.91 24.13 -3.78
N ASP A 51 38.85 23.19 -3.92
CA ASP A 51 38.85 21.88 -3.24
C ASP A 51 38.64 22.08 -1.72
N VAL A 52 37.39 21.99 -1.26
CA VAL A 52 37.03 22.03 0.16
C VAL A 52 36.93 20.57 0.64
N GLU A 53 37.86 20.17 1.51
CA GLU A 53 37.67 19.00 2.36
C GLU A 53 36.29 19.09 3.00
N SER A 54 35.47 18.05 2.85
CA SER A 54 34.15 17.99 3.48
C SER A 54 34.29 18.25 4.97
N SER A 55 33.83 19.42 5.44
CA SER A 55 33.77 19.75 6.86
C SER A 55 32.68 18.97 7.61
N TRP A 56 31.89 18.17 6.88
CA TRP A 56 30.82 17.37 7.46
C TRP A 56 31.33 15.98 7.84
N SER A 57 31.09 15.61 9.10
CA SER A 57 31.29 14.26 9.62
C SER A 57 29.99 13.82 10.32
N PRO A 58 29.63 12.53 10.26
CA PRO A 58 28.46 12.03 10.97
C PRO A 58 28.66 12.18 12.48
N GLY A 59 27.73 12.85 13.16
CA GLY A 59 27.65 12.88 14.62
C GLY A 59 27.18 11.53 15.20
N ALA A 60 26.80 11.49 16.48
CA ALA A 60 26.19 10.30 17.05
C ALA A 60 24.91 9.92 16.29
N ILE A 61 24.65 8.61 16.15
CA ILE A 61 23.45 8.12 15.47
C ILE A 61 22.27 8.14 16.45
N ARG A 62 21.16 8.73 16.00
CA ARG A 62 19.85 8.58 16.62
C ARG A 62 19.18 7.39 15.96
N GLU A 63 18.99 6.32 16.73
CA GLU A 63 18.38 5.08 16.27
C GLU A 63 16.86 5.11 16.50
N ASP A 64 16.12 4.36 15.68
CA ASP A 64 14.69 4.08 15.87
C ASP A 64 13.79 5.35 15.94
N VAL A 65 14.17 6.43 15.25
CA VAL A 65 13.42 7.68 15.27
C VAL A 65 12.10 7.51 14.52
N ALA A 66 10.99 7.46 15.27
CA ALA A 66 9.65 7.36 14.71
C ALA A 66 9.26 8.65 13.97
N ILE A 67 8.90 8.51 12.69
CA ILE A 67 8.28 9.57 11.91
C ILE A 67 6.79 9.26 11.76
N GLU A 68 6.05 9.57 12.82
CA GLU A 68 4.62 9.23 12.99
C GLU A 68 3.76 9.56 11.77
N ALA A 69 3.97 10.73 11.14
CA ALA A 69 3.19 11.15 9.97
C ALA A 69 3.40 10.26 8.73
N LEU A 70 4.52 9.54 8.66
CA LEU A 70 4.85 8.60 7.60
C LEU A 70 4.73 7.12 8.04
N GLY A 71 4.50 6.85 9.34
CA GLY A 71 4.40 5.48 9.85
C GLY A 71 5.69 4.66 9.73
N ILE A 72 6.85 5.32 9.68
CA ILE A 72 8.16 4.66 9.54
C ILE A 72 9.06 4.96 10.74
N LYS A 73 10.09 4.14 10.92
CA LYS A 73 11.23 4.45 11.77
C LYS A 73 12.49 4.56 10.94
N VAL A 74 13.41 5.42 11.37
CA VAL A 74 14.67 5.65 10.68
C VAL A 74 15.78 5.96 11.67
N ASP A 75 17.00 5.62 11.27
CA ASP A 75 18.22 6.02 11.93
C ASP A 75 18.80 7.23 11.19
N HIS A 76 19.29 8.23 11.93
CA HIS A 76 19.97 9.36 11.32
C HIS A 76 21.01 10.01 12.24
N PRO A 77 22.05 10.68 11.71
CA PRO A 77 23.01 11.40 12.53
C PRO A 77 22.35 12.57 13.27
N GLU A 78 22.74 12.82 14.53
CA GLU A 78 22.16 13.87 15.39
C GLU A 78 22.37 15.29 14.84
N ASN A 79 23.43 15.49 14.06
CA ASN A 79 23.76 16.77 13.42
C ASN A 79 23.00 17.00 12.11
N VAL A 80 22.09 16.10 11.73
CA VAL A 80 21.17 16.25 10.61
C VAL A 80 19.80 16.66 11.10
N THR A 81 19.28 17.76 10.54
CA THR A 81 17.95 18.27 10.88
C THR A 81 16.87 17.50 10.12
N LEU A 82 15.87 17.01 10.84
CA LEU A 82 14.66 16.38 10.30
C LEU A 82 13.52 17.39 10.24
N ALA A 83 12.93 17.57 9.06
CA ALA A 83 11.68 18.30 8.85
C ALA A 83 10.63 17.37 8.23
N VAL A 84 9.40 17.39 8.74
CA VAL A 84 8.29 16.54 8.30
C VAL A 84 7.13 17.40 7.85
N GLU A 85 6.67 17.20 6.62
CA GLU A 85 5.53 17.90 6.02
C GLU A 85 4.61 16.87 5.34
N GLY A 86 3.45 16.61 5.96
CA GLY A 86 2.52 15.60 5.49
C GLY A 86 3.21 14.23 5.36
N ARG A 87 3.28 13.71 4.13
CA ARG A 87 3.90 12.42 3.81
C ARG A 87 5.32 12.53 3.22
N THR A 88 6.01 13.61 3.56
CA THR A 88 7.40 13.84 3.17
C THR A 88 8.24 14.18 4.39
N ALA A 89 9.38 13.50 4.55
CA ALA A 89 10.43 13.85 5.50
C ALA A 89 11.69 14.31 4.75
N ARG A 90 12.37 15.33 5.26
CA ARG A 90 13.61 15.87 4.71
C ARG A 90 14.68 15.92 5.78
N PHE A 91 15.87 15.43 5.43
CA PHE A 91 17.07 15.44 6.24
C PHE A 91 18.09 16.38 5.62
N THR A 92 18.49 17.41 6.35
CA THR A 92 19.41 18.44 5.85
C THR A 92 20.42 18.85 6.91
N ALA A 93 21.65 19.12 6.47
CA ALA A 93 22.69 19.79 7.24
C ALA A 93 23.65 20.51 6.27
N GLU A 94 24.43 21.45 6.77
CA GLU A 94 25.49 22.07 5.99
C GLU A 94 26.56 21.03 5.62
N GLY A 95 26.97 20.97 4.34
CA GLY A 95 27.92 19.97 3.84
C GLY A 95 27.38 18.54 3.69
N PHE A 96 26.10 18.32 3.98
CA PHE A 96 25.42 17.02 3.84
C PHE A 96 24.60 16.95 2.55
N TYR A 97 24.54 15.78 1.90
CA TYR A 97 23.65 15.54 0.76
C TYR A 97 22.21 15.37 1.25
N PRO A 98 21.27 16.27 0.90
CA PRO A 98 19.91 16.19 1.40
C PRO A 98 19.26 14.83 1.11
N VAL A 99 18.62 14.24 2.11
CA VAL A 99 17.82 13.02 1.94
C VAL A 99 16.35 13.37 2.04
N THR A 100 15.57 12.92 1.06
CA THR A 100 14.11 13.09 1.04
C THR A 100 13.45 11.73 1.09
N ILE A 101 12.57 11.53 2.07
CA ILE A 101 11.69 10.36 2.15
C ILE A 101 10.29 10.80 1.79
N THR A 102 9.68 10.17 0.79
CA THR A 102 8.27 10.32 0.45
C THR A 102 7.57 9.00 0.63
N VAL A 103 6.39 9.00 1.23
CA VAL A 103 5.54 7.81 1.24
C VAL A 103 4.26 8.14 0.48
N GLU A 104 3.91 7.32 -0.50
CA GLU A 104 2.75 7.50 -1.38
C GLU A 104 1.89 6.24 -1.36
N LYS A 105 0.60 6.35 -1.70
CA LYS A 105 -0.25 5.15 -1.84
C LYS A 105 0.26 4.31 -3.00
N LEU A 106 0.28 2.99 -2.83
CA LEU A 106 0.60 2.10 -3.92
C LEU A 106 -0.54 2.12 -4.94
N THR A 107 -0.20 2.36 -6.20
CA THR A 107 -1.11 2.33 -7.34
C THR A 107 -0.49 1.48 -8.44
N LEU A 108 -1.30 0.95 -9.35
CA LEU A 108 -0.76 0.22 -10.50
C LEU A 108 0.20 1.08 -11.33
N GLU A 109 -0.05 2.39 -11.41
CA GLU A 109 0.77 3.35 -12.16
C GLU A 109 2.17 3.53 -11.53
N ASN A 110 2.27 3.69 -10.21
CA ASN A 110 3.56 3.91 -9.55
C ASN A 110 4.32 2.59 -9.23
N ALA A 111 3.63 1.46 -9.16
CA ALA A 111 4.26 0.13 -9.06
C ALA A 111 4.98 -0.26 -10.36
N ALA A 112 4.37 0.02 -11.52
CA ALA A 112 4.94 -0.31 -12.83
C ALA A 112 6.19 0.49 -13.19
N LEU A 113 6.37 1.68 -12.62
CA LEU A 113 7.47 2.59 -12.97
C LEU A 113 8.84 2.21 -12.38
N LYS A 114 8.93 1.25 -11.45
CA LYS A 114 10.07 1.24 -10.49
C LYS A 114 10.68 -0.10 -10.10
N VAL A 115 10.03 -1.21 -10.39
CA VAL A 115 10.62 -2.54 -10.18
C VAL A 115 10.63 -3.29 -11.50
N GLU A 116 11.57 -2.94 -12.38
CA GLU A 116 11.95 -3.81 -13.49
C GLU A 116 13.07 -4.72 -13.01
N VAL A 117 12.74 -5.98 -12.75
CA VAL A 117 13.74 -7.06 -12.69
C VAL A 117 13.67 -7.73 -14.05
N ASP A 118 14.76 -7.68 -14.81
CA ASP A 118 14.86 -8.22 -16.18
C ASP A 118 13.78 -7.67 -17.15
N GLY A 119 13.37 -6.40 -16.97
CA GLY A 119 12.40 -5.72 -17.86
C GLY A 119 10.94 -6.14 -17.65
N VAL A 120 10.64 -6.89 -16.59
CA VAL A 120 9.27 -7.24 -16.21
C VAL A 120 8.85 -6.41 -14.98
N PRO A 121 7.78 -5.60 -15.06
CA PRO A 121 7.21 -4.92 -13.91
C PRO A 121 6.78 -5.95 -12.85
N GLN A 122 7.44 -5.93 -11.69
CA GLN A 122 7.07 -6.78 -10.57
C GLN A 122 6.08 -6.01 -9.67
N LEU A 123 4.84 -6.49 -9.56
CA LEU A 123 3.83 -5.95 -8.64
C LEU A 123 4.00 -6.47 -7.19
N GLY A 124 5.12 -7.11 -6.88
CA GLY A 124 5.39 -7.72 -5.57
C GLY A 124 5.96 -6.76 -4.54
N LYS A 125 5.93 -7.16 -3.26
CA LYS A 125 6.72 -6.52 -2.20
C LYS A 125 8.20 -6.60 -2.55
N GLY A 126 8.93 -5.53 -2.29
CA GLY A 126 10.36 -5.54 -2.55
C GLY A 126 11.03 -4.22 -2.23
N THR A 127 12.36 -4.30 -2.14
CA THR A 127 13.22 -3.15 -1.96
C THR A 127 14.19 -3.08 -3.13
N THR A 128 14.21 -1.95 -3.84
CA THR A 128 15.22 -1.68 -4.88
C THR A 128 16.12 -0.53 -4.45
N TRP A 129 17.38 -0.59 -4.88
CA TRP A 129 18.40 0.42 -4.60
C TRP A 129 19.26 0.65 -5.84
N ASP A 130 19.30 1.89 -6.33
CA ASP A 130 20.08 2.28 -7.51
C ASP A 130 21.40 3.00 -7.18
N GLY A 131 21.73 3.13 -5.89
CA GLY A 131 22.88 3.90 -5.41
C GLY A 131 22.52 5.27 -4.82
N ASN A 132 21.40 5.87 -5.24
CA ASN A 132 20.93 7.18 -4.79
C ASN A 132 19.51 7.13 -4.23
N THR A 133 18.69 6.20 -4.71
CA THR A 133 17.30 6.06 -4.32
C THR A 133 17.02 4.64 -3.83
N GLN A 134 16.40 4.56 -2.65
CA GLN A 134 15.73 3.36 -2.17
C GLN A 134 14.25 3.46 -2.47
N ILE A 135 13.68 2.39 -2.98
CA ILE A 135 12.23 2.23 -3.10
C ILE A 135 11.85 1.00 -2.30
N ILE A 136 10.91 1.16 -1.38
CA ILE A 136 10.33 0.06 -0.60
C ILE A 136 8.85 0.00 -0.96
N GLN A 137 8.46 -1.10 -1.59
CA GLN A 137 7.08 -1.38 -1.94
C GLN A 137 6.46 -2.30 -0.90
N THR A 138 5.45 -1.79 -0.20
CA THR A 138 4.61 -2.56 0.73
C THR A 138 3.30 -2.95 0.06
N ASP A 139 2.34 -3.49 0.82
CA ASP A 139 1.00 -3.79 0.30
C ASP A 139 0.17 -2.54 -0.02
N CYS A 140 0.41 -1.44 0.70
CA CYS A 140 -0.43 -0.23 0.63
C CYS A 140 0.31 1.02 0.19
N GLU A 141 1.62 1.02 0.35
CA GLU A 141 2.44 2.21 0.27
C GLU A 141 3.73 1.94 -0.50
N LEU A 142 4.16 2.96 -1.23
CA LEU A 142 5.47 3.06 -1.84
C LEU A 142 6.27 4.08 -1.04
N VAL A 143 7.29 3.63 -0.31
CA VAL A 143 8.26 4.50 0.35
C VAL A 143 9.40 4.74 -0.63
N ARG A 144 9.78 6.00 -0.84
CA ARG A 144 10.94 6.37 -1.63
C ARG A 144 11.86 7.23 -0.79
N CYS A 145 13.10 6.82 -0.66
CA CYS A 145 14.16 7.59 -0.03
C CYS A 145 15.19 7.98 -1.09
N THR A 146 15.39 9.26 -1.33
CA THR A 146 16.31 9.77 -2.37
C THR A 146 17.38 10.65 -1.73
N ILE A 147 18.64 10.33 -2.03
CA ILE A 147 19.82 11.13 -1.70
C ILE A 147 20.09 12.07 -2.87
N ALA A 148 19.99 13.38 -2.62
CA ALA A 148 20.30 14.41 -3.61
C ALA A 148 21.81 14.61 -3.74
N LYS A 149 22.49 13.65 -4.38
CA LYS A 149 23.93 13.75 -4.68
C LYS A 149 24.17 14.73 -5.85
N PRO A 150 24.98 15.78 -5.69
CA PRO A 150 25.34 16.65 -6.80
C PRO A 150 26.19 15.91 -7.85
N GLU A 151 25.92 16.14 -9.12
CA GLU A 151 26.71 15.54 -10.21
C GLU A 151 28.17 16.03 -10.16
N GLY A 152 29.11 15.09 -10.24
CA GLY A 152 30.55 15.39 -10.30
C GLY A 152 31.25 15.60 -8.95
N TRP A 153 30.54 15.52 -7.82
CA TRP A 153 31.15 15.62 -6.49
C TRP A 153 30.71 14.47 -5.59
N TYR A 154 31.66 13.66 -5.11
CA TYR A 154 31.40 12.50 -4.27
C TYR A 154 32.29 12.50 -3.03
N VAL A 155 31.66 12.65 -1.88
CA VAL A 155 32.28 12.47 -0.57
C VAL A 155 31.69 11.20 0.04
N SER A 156 32.52 10.17 0.23
CA SER A 156 32.07 8.85 0.67
C SER A 156 31.33 8.90 2.00
N GLU A 157 31.86 9.62 2.99
CA GLU A 157 31.26 9.70 4.32
C GLU A 157 29.86 10.35 4.31
N VAL A 158 29.66 11.37 3.47
CA VAL A 158 28.36 12.04 3.29
C VAL A 158 27.37 11.12 2.56
N ALA A 159 27.84 10.41 1.53
CA ALA A 159 27.03 9.45 0.79
C ALA A 159 26.64 8.23 1.65
N ASP A 160 27.54 7.77 2.51
CA ASP A 160 27.32 6.64 3.43
C ASP A 160 26.29 7.00 4.50
N ALA A 161 26.35 8.22 5.05
CA ALA A 161 25.33 8.70 5.99
C ALA A 161 23.94 8.79 5.34
N GLY A 162 23.84 9.32 4.12
CA GLY A 162 22.57 9.32 3.39
C GLY A 162 22.07 7.91 3.07
N THR A 163 22.98 7.01 2.72
CA THR A 163 22.67 5.59 2.46
C THR A 163 22.19 4.89 3.73
N MET A 164 22.80 5.19 4.87
CA MET A 164 22.39 4.66 6.17
C MET A 164 20.96 5.11 6.51
N ILE A 165 20.62 6.40 6.34
CA ILE A 165 19.25 6.88 6.55
C ILE A 165 18.26 6.08 5.69
N CYS A 166 18.51 5.93 4.39
CA CYS A 166 17.60 5.18 3.53
C CYS A 166 17.49 3.69 3.91
N LYS A 167 18.63 3.04 4.19
CA LYS A 167 18.67 1.61 4.51
C LYS A 167 18.07 1.29 5.88
N SER A 168 18.07 2.24 6.81
CA SER A 168 17.48 2.11 8.13
C SER A 168 15.95 2.17 8.14
N ILE A 169 15.31 2.49 7.01
CA ILE A 169 13.85 2.54 6.93
C ILE A 169 13.29 1.13 7.13
N GLU A 170 12.90 0.85 8.36
CA GLU A 170 12.05 -0.29 8.68
C GLU A 170 10.61 0.09 8.34
N THR A 171 9.99 -0.65 7.41
CA THR A 171 8.56 -0.50 7.16
C THR A 171 7.79 -1.03 8.36
N ALA A 172 7.00 -0.17 9.01
CA ALA A 172 5.97 -0.65 9.92
C ALA A 172 5.06 -1.62 9.13
N PRO A 173 4.62 -2.72 9.76
CA PRO A 173 3.66 -3.61 9.13
C PRO A 173 2.43 -2.78 8.69
N PRO A 174 1.86 -3.06 7.50
CA PRO A 174 0.74 -2.27 7.01
C PRO A 174 -0.40 -2.30 8.03
N PRO A 175 -1.17 -1.21 8.15
CA PRO A 175 -2.30 -1.18 9.07
C PRO A 175 -3.23 -2.34 8.77
N MET A 176 -3.49 -3.16 9.77
CA MET A 176 -4.38 -4.30 9.69
C MET A 176 -5.78 -3.87 10.15
N ALA A 177 -6.82 -4.25 9.42
CA ALA A 177 -8.21 -4.10 9.87
C ALA A 177 -8.94 -5.43 9.85
N PRO A 178 -9.97 -5.58 10.71
CA PRO A 178 -10.79 -6.78 10.70
C PRO A 178 -11.43 -6.98 9.32
N GLY A 179 -11.32 -8.18 8.77
CA GLY A 179 -11.89 -8.51 7.48
C GLY A 179 -12.07 -10.00 7.25
N LEU A 180 -12.47 -10.33 6.03
CA LEU A 180 -12.56 -11.70 5.53
C LEU A 180 -11.17 -12.13 5.04
N ASP A 181 -10.66 -13.25 5.56
CA ASP A 181 -9.37 -13.82 5.14
C ASP A 181 -9.56 -14.79 3.97
N SER A 182 -10.42 -15.80 4.15
CA SER A 182 -10.67 -16.79 3.11
C SER A 182 -12.02 -17.48 3.25
N ILE A 183 -12.50 -18.08 2.15
CA ILE A 183 -13.66 -18.98 2.15
C ILE A 183 -13.23 -20.33 1.58
N THR A 184 -13.10 -21.33 2.44
CA THR A 184 -12.88 -22.72 2.03
C THR A 184 -14.19 -23.48 2.01
N SER A 185 -14.22 -24.67 1.43
CA SER A 185 -15.48 -25.41 1.25
C SER A 185 -15.29 -26.91 1.31
N SER A 186 -16.28 -27.60 1.85
CA SER A 186 -16.38 -29.05 1.84
C SER A 186 -17.76 -29.46 1.34
N ASN A 187 -17.83 -30.56 0.60
CA ASN A 187 -19.06 -31.14 0.12
C ASN A 187 -19.04 -32.65 0.36
N SER A 188 -20.15 -33.22 0.79
CA SER A 188 -20.25 -34.64 1.12
C SER A 188 -21.65 -35.18 0.83
N THR A 189 -21.70 -36.40 0.32
CA THR A 189 -22.93 -37.14 0.10
C THR A 189 -22.96 -38.41 0.95
N GLY A 190 -24.16 -38.88 1.26
CA GLY A 190 -24.40 -40.13 1.96
C GLY A 190 -25.53 -40.91 1.31
N GLY A 191 -25.38 -42.23 1.24
CA GLY A 191 -26.35 -43.14 0.63
C GLY A 191 -26.31 -43.17 -0.91
N GLN A 192 -27.43 -43.57 -1.53
CA GLN A 192 -27.57 -43.66 -2.98
C GLN A 192 -28.24 -42.40 -3.51
N CYS A 193 -27.44 -41.49 -4.07
CA CYS A 193 -27.89 -40.21 -4.58
C CYS A 193 -28.03 -40.19 -6.10
N PRO A 194 -29.00 -39.45 -6.67
CA PRO A 194 -29.09 -39.21 -8.10
C PRO A 194 -27.83 -38.55 -8.66
N GLU A 195 -27.56 -38.79 -9.94
CA GLU A 195 -26.59 -38.00 -10.70
C GLU A 195 -26.93 -36.50 -10.64
N GLY A 196 -25.93 -35.63 -10.59
CA GLY A 196 -26.16 -34.19 -10.43
C GLY A 196 -26.25 -33.71 -8.98
N THR A 197 -26.22 -34.60 -7.97
CA THR A 197 -26.37 -34.20 -6.56
C THR A 197 -25.17 -33.39 -6.04
N MET A 198 -23.95 -33.72 -6.47
CA MET A 198 -22.75 -32.99 -6.04
C MET A 198 -22.71 -31.58 -6.65
N GLU A 199 -23.11 -31.47 -7.91
CA GLU A 199 -23.18 -30.23 -8.68
C GLU A 199 -24.15 -29.22 -8.05
N ARG A 200 -25.25 -29.71 -7.44
CA ARG A 200 -26.15 -28.87 -6.62
C ARG A 200 -25.42 -28.26 -5.42
N GLY A 201 -24.59 -29.06 -4.74
CA GLY A 201 -23.75 -28.59 -3.63
C GLY A 201 -22.69 -27.59 -4.09
N GLU A 202 -22.05 -27.83 -5.23
CA GLU A 202 -21.07 -26.92 -5.82
C GLU A 202 -21.69 -25.58 -6.24
N ALA A 203 -22.91 -25.58 -6.77
CA ALA A 203 -23.62 -24.34 -7.11
C ALA A 203 -23.89 -23.47 -5.87
N PHE A 204 -24.27 -24.10 -4.74
CA PHE A 204 -24.41 -23.41 -3.45
C PHE A 204 -23.06 -22.84 -2.97
N LEU A 205 -22.01 -23.64 -2.99
CA LEU A 205 -20.67 -23.23 -2.55
C LEU A 205 -20.07 -22.13 -3.44
N GLY A 206 -20.32 -22.15 -4.75
CA GLY A 206 -19.93 -21.10 -5.68
C GLY A 206 -20.64 -19.78 -5.37
N ALA A 207 -21.92 -19.82 -5.04
CA ALA A 207 -22.67 -18.64 -4.64
C ALA A 207 -22.21 -18.08 -3.27
N ALA A 208 -21.85 -18.94 -2.33
CA ALA A 208 -21.28 -18.54 -1.04
C ALA A 208 -19.96 -17.76 -1.19
N LYS A 209 -19.20 -18.03 -2.27
CA LYS A 209 -17.96 -17.33 -2.63
C LYS A 209 -18.18 -16.12 -3.54
N SER A 210 -19.43 -15.74 -3.81
CA SER A 210 -19.71 -14.57 -4.65
C SER A 210 -19.19 -13.28 -3.99
N PRO A 211 -18.81 -12.27 -4.80
CA PRO A 211 -18.35 -10.99 -4.26
C PRO A 211 -19.36 -10.32 -3.33
N ASP A 212 -20.65 -10.40 -3.65
CA ASP A 212 -21.72 -9.78 -2.85
C ASP A 212 -21.84 -10.41 -1.47
N VAL A 213 -21.83 -11.75 -1.39
CA VAL A 213 -21.87 -12.48 -0.11
C VAL A 213 -20.59 -12.24 0.68
N SER A 214 -19.43 -12.26 0.02
CA SER A 214 -18.13 -12.05 0.67
C SER A 214 -18.03 -10.64 1.27
N ALA A 215 -18.45 -9.61 0.54
CA ALA A 215 -18.46 -8.23 1.02
C ALA A 215 -19.44 -8.03 2.18
N ALA A 216 -20.61 -8.66 2.14
CA ALA A 216 -21.59 -8.60 3.24
C ALA A 216 -21.08 -9.30 4.51
N LEU A 217 -20.46 -10.47 4.37
CA LEU A 217 -19.84 -11.21 5.49
C LEU A 217 -18.70 -10.40 6.12
N GLU A 218 -17.85 -9.79 5.28
CA GLU A 218 -16.78 -8.91 5.75
C GLU A 218 -17.34 -7.72 6.54
N ALA A 219 -18.36 -7.03 6.00
CA ALA A 219 -18.99 -5.89 6.66
C ALA A 219 -19.57 -6.26 8.04
N CYS A 220 -20.18 -7.44 8.17
CA CYS A 220 -20.64 -7.96 9.46
C CYS A 220 -19.49 -8.12 10.46
N TRP A 221 -18.37 -8.70 10.04
CA TRP A 221 -17.21 -8.88 10.91
C TRP A 221 -16.56 -7.54 11.31
N SER A 222 -16.29 -6.67 10.34
CA SER A 222 -15.68 -5.36 10.60
C SER A 222 -16.54 -4.51 11.52
N GLY A 223 -17.87 -4.50 11.32
CA GLY A 223 -18.82 -3.81 12.19
C GLY A 223 -18.86 -4.40 13.60
N ALA A 224 -18.83 -5.72 13.72
CA ALA A 224 -18.86 -6.39 15.02
C ALA A 224 -17.58 -6.16 15.83
N VAL A 225 -16.40 -6.14 15.21
CA VAL A 225 -15.14 -5.81 15.87
C VAL A 225 -15.06 -4.32 16.23
N ALA A 226 -15.67 -3.44 15.43
CA ALA A 226 -15.79 -2.02 15.80
C ALA A 226 -16.65 -1.84 17.07
N ALA A 227 -17.74 -2.61 17.21
CA ALA A 227 -18.59 -2.61 18.39
C ALA A 227 -17.94 -3.34 19.60
N ASN A 228 -17.10 -4.34 19.34
CA ASN A 228 -16.42 -5.15 20.35
C ASN A 228 -14.89 -5.17 20.12
N PRO A 229 -14.15 -4.14 20.54
CA PRO A 229 -12.71 -4.03 20.26
C PRO A 229 -11.86 -5.19 20.82
N ALA A 230 -12.37 -5.93 21.81
CA ALA A 230 -11.72 -7.13 22.37
C ALA A 230 -11.60 -8.29 21.37
N TRP A 231 -12.32 -8.23 20.25
CA TRP A 231 -12.26 -9.22 19.16
C TRP A 231 -11.19 -8.90 18.10
N ARG A 232 -10.46 -7.78 18.22
CA ARG A 232 -9.30 -7.51 17.36
C ARG A 232 -8.24 -8.61 17.51
N GLY A 233 -7.58 -8.97 16.41
CA GLY A 233 -6.63 -10.09 16.36
C GLY A 233 -7.23 -11.50 16.55
N ARG A 234 -8.56 -11.65 16.65
CA ARG A 234 -9.21 -12.97 16.68
C ARG A 234 -9.47 -13.48 15.27
N THR A 235 -9.46 -14.81 15.12
CA THR A 235 -9.67 -15.49 13.83
C THR A 235 -10.82 -16.49 13.89
N PRO A 236 -12.07 -16.03 14.11
CA PRO A 236 -13.21 -16.95 14.21
C PRO A 236 -13.59 -17.51 12.84
N THR A 237 -14.29 -18.64 12.85
CA THR A 237 -14.80 -19.28 11.64
C THR A 237 -16.32 -19.31 11.67
N ALA A 238 -16.97 -18.89 10.58
CA ALA A 238 -18.40 -19.12 10.37
C ALA A 238 -18.65 -20.25 9.36
N ASP A 239 -19.42 -21.25 9.77
CA ASP A 239 -19.87 -22.35 8.93
C ASP A 239 -21.20 -21.96 8.28
N VAL A 240 -21.21 -21.77 6.96
CA VAL A 240 -22.43 -21.56 6.18
C VAL A 240 -22.77 -22.89 5.49
N ARG A 241 -23.77 -23.58 6.03
CA ARG A 241 -24.13 -24.96 5.66
C ARG A 241 -25.43 -24.98 4.87
N MET A 242 -25.44 -25.77 3.80
CA MET A 242 -26.65 -26.34 3.20
C MET A 242 -26.68 -27.83 3.48
N SER A 243 -27.82 -28.36 3.91
CA SER A 243 -27.96 -29.80 4.13
C SER A 243 -29.33 -30.33 3.74
N ASN A 244 -29.38 -31.60 3.34
CA ASN A 244 -30.61 -32.38 3.22
C ASN A 244 -30.46 -33.66 4.03
N TRP A 245 -31.07 -33.70 5.20
CA TRP A 245 -31.22 -34.87 6.05
C TRP A 245 -32.73 -35.08 6.20
N SER A 246 -33.27 -36.24 5.84
CA SER A 246 -34.71 -36.58 5.85
C SER A 246 -35.60 -35.95 4.77
N GLY A 247 -35.02 -35.53 3.64
CA GLY A 247 -35.83 -35.06 2.50
C GLY A 247 -36.29 -33.60 2.63
N SER A 248 -35.63 -32.81 3.48
CA SER A 248 -35.86 -31.37 3.59
C SER A 248 -34.54 -30.61 3.52
N TRP A 249 -34.50 -29.53 2.74
CA TRP A 249 -33.34 -28.64 2.67
C TRP A 249 -33.34 -27.67 3.86
N GLU A 250 -32.17 -27.54 4.48
CA GLU A 250 -31.91 -26.57 5.55
C GLU A 250 -30.64 -25.79 5.23
N ARG A 251 -30.70 -24.46 5.36
CA ARG A 251 -29.52 -23.60 5.47
C ARG A 251 -29.30 -23.23 6.94
N LYS A 252 -28.06 -23.34 7.39
CA LYS A 252 -27.65 -22.98 8.75
C LYS A 252 -26.36 -22.18 8.74
N VAL A 253 -26.27 -21.21 9.65
CA VAL A 253 -25.02 -20.49 9.95
C VAL A 253 -24.64 -20.80 11.39
N GLU A 254 -23.39 -21.22 11.61
CA GLU A 254 -22.83 -21.47 12.94
C GLU A 254 -21.52 -20.71 13.09
N LEU A 255 -21.28 -20.10 14.26
CA LEU A 255 -20.03 -19.41 14.55
C LEU A 255 -19.19 -20.28 15.50
N ARG A 256 -17.89 -20.38 15.21
CA ARG A 256 -16.90 -21.13 15.99
C ARG A 256 -15.75 -20.23 16.38
N ASP A 257 -15.03 -20.64 17.42
CA ASP A 257 -13.77 -20.03 17.83
C ASP A 257 -13.86 -18.54 18.19
N LEU A 258 -15.05 -18.11 18.65
CA LEU A 258 -15.30 -16.78 19.21
C LEU A 258 -15.93 -16.88 20.60
N GLU A 259 -15.23 -16.34 21.60
CA GLU A 259 -15.75 -16.20 22.96
C GLU A 259 -16.47 -14.86 23.13
N GLY A 260 -17.54 -14.85 23.93
CA GLY A 260 -18.33 -13.67 24.24
C GLY A 260 -19.74 -13.70 23.64
N ASP A 261 -20.47 -12.58 23.75
CA ASP A 261 -21.80 -12.43 23.18
C ASP A 261 -21.71 -12.21 21.65
N SER A 262 -22.01 -13.27 20.90
CA SER A 262 -21.94 -13.28 19.44
C SER A 262 -23.32 -13.25 18.76
N ALA A 263 -24.40 -13.02 19.50
CA ALA A 263 -25.76 -13.12 18.97
C ALA A 263 -26.00 -12.13 17.81
N ALA A 264 -25.62 -10.87 17.98
CA ALA A 264 -25.76 -9.84 16.95
C ALA A 264 -24.90 -10.12 15.70
N LEU A 265 -23.69 -10.68 15.89
CA LEU A 265 -22.83 -11.10 14.78
C LEU A 265 -23.48 -12.27 14.02
N LEU A 266 -23.97 -13.28 14.72
CA LEU A 266 -24.63 -14.42 14.10
C LEU A 266 -25.89 -14.01 13.32
N GLU A 267 -26.68 -13.07 13.83
CA GLU A 267 -27.82 -12.49 13.12
C GLU A 267 -27.38 -11.79 11.82
N CYS A 268 -26.32 -10.96 11.89
CA CYS A 268 -25.75 -10.29 10.73
C CYS A 268 -25.25 -11.29 9.68
N LEU A 269 -24.48 -12.31 10.08
CA LEU A 269 -23.96 -13.34 9.18
C LEU A 269 -25.09 -14.16 8.54
N THR A 270 -26.16 -14.44 9.29
CA THR A 270 -27.36 -15.11 8.77
C THR A 270 -28.05 -14.27 7.69
N ALA A 271 -28.16 -12.96 7.90
CA ALA A 271 -28.73 -12.02 6.95
C ALA A 271 -27.82 -11.83 5.71
N ALA A 272 -26.51 -11.72 5.89
CA ALA A 272 -25.52 -11.59 4.82
C ALA A 272 -25.56 -12.79 3.85
N THR A 273 -25.95 -13.97 4.34
CA THR A 273 -26.05 -15.20 3.54
C THR A 273 -27.46 -15.52 3.07
N ALA A 274 -28.45 -14.67 3.34
CA ALA A 274 -29.82 -14.84 2.84
C ALA A 274 -29.95 -14.99 1.30
N PRO A 275 -29.11 -14.34 0.47
CA PRO A 275 -29.15 -14.56 -0.99
C PRO A 275 -28.90 -16.03 -1.40
N LEU A 276 -28.29 -16.85 -0.54
CA LEU A 276 -28.06 -18.27 -0.81
C LEU A 276 -29.34 -19.09 -0.75
N ASP A 277 -30.43 -18.59 -0.16
CA ASP A 277 -31.72 -19.28 -0.14
C ASP A 277 -32.26 -19.50 -1.56
N ALA A 278 -31.98 -18.56 -2.48
CA ALA A 278 -32.31 -18.70 -3.90
C ALA A 278 -31.48 -19.77 -4.65
N LYS A 279 -30.44 -20.30 -4.00
CA LYS A 279 -29.58 -21.37 -4.53
C LYS A 279 -29.86 -22.72 -3.87
N MET A 280 -30.75 -22.78 -2.89
CA MET A 280 -31.21 -24.06 -2.37
C MET A 280 -32.05 -24.78 -3.42
N PRO A 281 -31.84 -26.09 -3.63
CA PRO A 281 -32.67 -26.86 -4.55
C PRO A 281 -34.13 -26.89 -4.08
N ALA A 282 -35.07 -26.70 -5.00
CA ALA A 282 -36.50 -26.79 -4.69
C ALA A 282 -36.94 -28.24 -4.40
N GLU A 283 -36.32 -29.19 -5.09
CA GLU A 283 -36.65 -30.62 -4.98
C GLU A 283 -35.80 -31.27 -3.89
N ALA A 284 -36.48 -31.91 -2.94
CA ALA A 284 -35.86 -32.77 -1.95
C ALA A 284 -35.10 -33.93 -2.61
N LEU A 285 -34.03 -34.39 -1.96
CA LEU A 285 -33.39 -35.63 -2.35
C LEU A 285 -34.26 -36.84 -1.95
N PRO A 286 -34.16 -37.96 -2.70
CA PRO A 286 -34.84 -39.20 -2.33
C PRO A 286 -34.50 -39.63 -0.90
N GLU A 287 -35.43 -40.33 -0.25
CA GLU A 287 -35.21 -40.89 1.07
C GLU A 287 -33.96 -41.79 1.07
N GLY A 288 -33.07 -41.60 2.06
CA GLY A 288 -31.79 -42.30 2.13
C GLY A 288 -30.64 -41.66 1.35
N CYS A 289 -30.86 -40.59 0.58
CA CYS A 289 -29.81 -39.74 0.05
C CYS A 289 -29.65 -38.47 0.90
N THR A 290 -28.43 -38.20 1.37
CA THR A 290 -28.09 -36.98 2.11
C THR A 290 -27.04 -36.18 1.35
N LEU A 291 -27.17 -34.86 1.34
CA LEU A 291 -26.14 -33.94 0.86
C LEU A 291 -25.83 -32.94 1.98
N MET A 292 -24.55 -32.69 2.21
CA MET A 292 -24.09 -31.61 3.08
C MET A 292 -22.97 -30.84 2.42
N SER A 293 -23.19 -29.55 2.21
CA SER A 293 -22.22 -28.60 1.67
C SER A 293 -21.96 -27.51 2.70
N VAL A 294 -20.70 -27.25 3.02
CA VAL A 294 -20.30 -26.27 4.02
C VAL A 294 -19.28 -25.32 3.40
N ALA A 295 -19.56 -24.02 3.45
CA ALA A 295 -18.58 -22.97 3.23
C ALA A 295 -18.04 -22.52 4.59
N TYR A 296 -16.73 -22.67 4.80
CA TYR A 296 -16.04 -22.21 6.00
C TYR A 296 -15.48 -20.81 5.73
N VAL A 297 -16.07 -19.83 6.40
CA VAL A 297 -15.74 -18.41 6.27
C VAL A 297 -14.75 -18.07 7.37
N HIS A 298 -13.49 -17.86 7.01
CA HIS A 298 -12.41 -17.53 7.94
C HIS A 298 -12.30 -16.02 8.06
N PHE A 299 -12.53 -15.51 9.27
CA PHE A 299 -12.32 -14.10 9.59
C PHE A 299 -10.94 -13.90 10.21
N GLY A 300 -10.45 -12.67 10.12
CA GLY A 300 -9.21 -12.29 10.76
C GLY A 300 -8.95 -10.82 10.57
N GLU A 301 -7.67 -10.50 10.38
CA GLU A 301 -7.25 -9.17 9.98
C GLU A 301 -6.69 -9.22 8.56
N LYS A 302 -7.06 -8.25 7.75
CA LYS A 302 -6.51 -8.02 6.43
C LYS A 302 -5.80 -6.68 6.40
N VAL A 303 -4.87 -6.56 5.47
CA VAL A 303 -4.25 -5.28 5.19
C VAL A 303 -5.31 -4.27 4.77
N ALA A 304 -5.40 -3.17 5.51
CA ALA A 304 -6.34 -2.08 5.28
C ALA A 304 -5.61 -0.88 4.72
N CYS A 305 -5.47 -0.86 3.40
CA CYS A 305 -4.94 0.31 2.72
C CYS A 305 -5.97 1.45 2.79
N PRO A 306 -5.66 2.60 3.40
CA PRO A 306 -6.55 3.75 3.41
C PRO A 306 -6.72 4.38 2.03
#